data_AF-W7TH76-F1
#
_entry.id   AF-W7TH76-F1
#
_cell.length_a   1.000
_cell.length_b   1.000
_cell.length_c   1.000
_cell.angle_alpha   90.00
_cell.angle_beta   90.00
_cell.angle_gamma   90.00
#
_symmetry.space_group_name_H-M   'P 1'
#
loop_
_entity.id
_entity.type
_entity.pdbx_description
1 polymer ?
#
loop_
_entity_poly.entity_id
_entity_poly.type
_entity_poly.pdbx_seq_one_letter_code
_entity_poly.pdbx_strand_id
1 'polypeptide(L)'
;MNALPEIFRAALAGGATRVTLRLGVPGGASPSERTIGSAEAQSGGAADDQPVGVGALDRVLAEVEAEFGGPLNSLSRADKQRAVRLLEERGAFEMRKSVPTVAEALGVTRFTVYNYLNRSQS
;
A
#
# COMPACT_ATOMS: atom_id res chain seq x y z
N MET A 1 19.15 -38.39 -2.55
CA MET A 1 18.49 -37.91 -3.78
C MET A 1 17.86 -36.55 -3.51
N ASN A 2 18.55 -35.46 -3.85
CA ASN A 2 17.93 -34.14 -3.99
C ASN A 2 18.48 -33.59 -5.32
N ALA A 3 17.64 -33.60 -6.36
CA ALA A 3 18.06 -33.20 -7.68
C ALA A 3 18.20 -31.67 -7.71
N LEU A 4 19.42 -31.18 -7.85
CA LEU A 4 19.69 -29.77 -8.13
C LEU A 4 18.88 -29.37 -9.38
N PRO A 5 18.06 -28.30 -9.33
CA PRO A 5 17.28 -27.87 -10.48
C PRO A 5 18.20 -27.59 -11.67
N GLU A 6 17.81 -27.99 -12.89
CA GLU A 6 18.64 -27.88 -14.10
C GLU A 6 19.19 -26.46 -14.35
N ILE A 7 18.44 -25.45 -13.90
CA ILE A 7 18.81 -24.03 -13.95
C ILE A 7 20.13 -23.76 -13.20
N PHE A 8 20.35 -24.44 -12.06
CA PHE A 8 21.58 -24.31 -11.27
C PHE A 8 22.76 -25.02 -11.92
N ARG A 9 22.53 -26.15 -12.59
CA ARG A 9 23.59 -26.89 -13.29
C ARG A 9 24.17 -26.09 -14.44
N ALA A 10 23.33 -25.41 -15.22
CA ALA A 10 23.78 -24.54 -16.30
C ALA A 10 24.69 -23.40 -15.79
N ALA A 11 24.34 -22.76 -14.66
CA ALA A 11 25.14 -21.69 -14.08
C ALA A 11 26.50 -22.18 -13.55
N LEU A 12 26.52 -23.33 -12.86
CA LEU A 12 27.75 -23.94 -12.33
C LEU A 12 28.68 -24.44 -13.45
N ALA A 13 28.13 -25.04 -14.51
CA ALA A 13 28.91 -25.44 -15.68
C ALA A 13 29.55 -24.24 -16.41
N GLY A 14 28.93 -23.06 -16.34
CA GLY A 14 29.47 -21.80 -16.84
C GLY A 14 30.50 -21.12 -15.93
N GLY A 15 30.94 -21.76 -14.84
CA GLY A 15 31.98 -21.25 -13.94
C GLY A 15 31.47 -20.37 -12.80
N ALA A 16 30.15 -20.32 -12.54
CA ALA A 16 29.61 -19.54 -11.43
C ALA A 16 29.91 -20.24 -10.08
N THR A 17 30.82 -19.67 -9.30
CA THR A 17 31.17 -20.19 -7.96
C THR A 17 30.17 -19.78 -6.87
N ARG A 18 29.28 -18.82 -7.14
CA ARG A 18 28.28 -18.33 -6.19
C ARG A 18 26.98 -17.94 -6.89
N VAL A 19 25.86 -18.44 -6.37
CA VAL A 19 24.51 -18.13 -6.86
C VAL A 19 23.69 -17.59 -5.68
N THR A 20 23.19 -16.37 -5.81
CA THR A 20 22.31 -15.75 -4.80
C THR A 20 20.87 -15.86 -5.25
N LEU A 21 20.05 -16.62 -4.52
CA LEU A 21 18.63 -16.77 -4.81
C LEU A 21 17.86 -15.62 -4.14
N ARG A 22 17.14 -14.83 -4.94
CA ARG A 22 16.16 -13.88 -4.43
C ARG A 22 14.76 -14.47 -4.58
N LEU A 23 14.14 -14.86 -3.47
CA LEU A 23 12.77 -15.33 -3.46
C LEU A 23 11.84 -14.15 -3.18
N GLY A 24 10.96 -13.83 -4.14
CA GLY A 24 9.83 -12.94 -3.91
C GLY A 24 8.60 -13.79 -3.60
N VAL A 25 7.79 -13.36 -2.63
CA VAL A 25 6.41 -13.87 -2.51
C VAL A 25 5.67 -13.41 -3.77
N PRO A 26 5.23 -14.31 -4.68
CA PRO A 26 4.25 -13.92 -5.67
C PRO A 26 3.02 -13.49 -4.86
N GLY A 27 2.58 -12.25 -5.11
CA GLY A 27 1.46 -11.64 -4.41
C GLY A 27 0.33 -12.64 -4.29
N GLY A 28 -0.15 -12.82 -3.05
CA GLY A 28 -1.25 -13.70 -2.74
C GLY A 28 -2.40 -13.42 -3.68
N ALA A 29 -2.63 -14.35 -4.60
CA ALA A 29 -3.93 -14.53 -5.19
C ALA A 29 -4.87 -14.77 -4.01
N SER A 30 -5.71 -13.79 -3.69
CA SER A 30 -6.92 -14.04 -2.93
C SER A 30 -7.94 -14.57 -3.93
N PRO A 31 -8.32 -15.86 -3.87
CA PRO A 31 -9.44 -16.34 -4.64
C PRO A 31 -10.73 -15.86 -3.96
N SER A 32 -11.49 -15.09 -4.74
CA SER A 32 -12.96 -15.08 -4.81
C SER A 32 -13.76 -15.06 -3.51
N GLU A 33 -14.52 -13.97 -3.33
CA GLU A 33 -15.96 -14.13 -3.17
C GLU A 33 -16.69 -13.27 -4.21
N ARG A 34 -17.31 -13.97 -5.15
CA ARG A 34 -18.19 -13.44 -6.19
C ARG A 34 -19.62 -13.68 -5.71
N THR A 35 -20.35 -12.60 -5.42
CA THR A 35 -21.81 -12.57 -5.31
C THR A 35 -22.27 -11.34 -6.12
N ILE A 36 -22.58 -11.54 -7.41
CA ILE A 36 -23.94 -11.49 -8.00
C ILE A 36 -24.65 -10.14 -7.74
N GLY A 37 -24.83 -9.37 -8.81
CA GLY A 37 -25.60 -8.13 -8.81
C GLY A 37 -25.46 -7.39 -10.13
N SER A 38 -26.09 -7.92 -11.17
CA SER A 38 -26.28 -7.23 -12.44
C SER A 38 -27.09 -5.95 -12.23
N ALA A 39 -26.69 -4.90 -12.95
CA ALA A 39 -27.45 -3.68 -13.24
C ALA A 39 -27.93 -2.89 -12.01
N GLU A 40 -27.33 -1.72 -11.79
CA GLU A 40 -28.10 -0.50 -11.57
C GLU A 40 -27.19 0.72 -11.70
N ALA A 41 -27.49 1.53 -12.72
CA ALA A 41 -27.07 2.92 -12.73
C ALA A 41 -27.75 3.58 -11.52
N GLN A 42 -26.97 4.13 -10.61
CA GLN A 42 -27.48 5.04 -9.60
C GLN A 42 -26.44 6.12 -9.31
N SER A 43 -26.69 7.26 -9.95
CA SER A 43 -26.24 8.56 -9.50
C SER A 43 -26.86 8.88 -8.15
N GLY A 44 -26.07 9.46 -7.24
CA GLY A 44 -26.55 10.34 -6.17
C GLY A 44 -26.75 9.69 -4.79
N GLY A 45 -26.14 10.33 -3.78
CA GLY A 45 -26.36 10.11 -2.34
C GLY A 45 -25.05 9.83 -1.61
N ALA A 46 -24.28 10.83 -1.15
CA ALA A 46 -24.50 11.60 0.07
C ALA A 46 -24.61 10.73 1.34
N ALA A 47 -23.46 10.30 1.87
CA ALA A 47 -23.15 9.94 3.26
C ALA A 47 -21.74 9.32 3.21
N ASP A 48 -20.76 9.68 4.03
CA ASP A 48 -20.86 9.61 5.48
C ASP A 48 -19.73 10.42 6.12
N ASP A 49 -20.11 11.14 7.17
CA ASP A 49 -19.32 11.52 8.34
C ASP A 49 -18.00 12.29 8.14
N GLN A 50 -18.08 13.61 8.23
CA GLN A 50 -16.93 14.45 8.56
C GLN A 50 -16.80 14.40 10.09
N PRO A 51 -15.82 13.68 10.69
CA PRO A 51 -15.76 13.55 12.12
C PRO A 51 -15.26 14.85 12.74
N VAL A 52 -16.11 15.37 13.61
CA VAL A 52 -15.87 16.49 14.51
C VAL A 52 -14.67 16.22 15.41
N GLY A 53 -13.54 16.88 15.13
CA GLY A 53 -12.38 16.93 16.03
C GLY A 53 -11.04 17.03 15.30
N VAL A 54 -10.83 18.11 14.56
CA VAL A 54 -9.68 18.24 13.64
C VAL A 54 -8.36 18.34 14.42
N GLY A 55 -7.74 17.19 14.67
CA GLY A 55 -6.31 17.13 15.01
C GLY A 55 -5.48 17.62 13.83
N ALA A 56 -4.28 18.15 14.08
CA ALA A 56 -3.41 18.64 13.00
C ALA A 56 -3.14 17.57 11.92
N LEU A 57 -3.16 16.29 12.29
CA LEU A 57 -2.98 15.16 11.37
C LEU A 57 -4.17 14.99 10.42
N ASP A 58 -5.39 15.09 10.96
CA ASP A 58 -6.63 14.94 10.21
C ASP A 58 -6.74 15.99 9.10
N ARG A 59 -6.34 17.23 9.41
CA ARG A 59 -6.22 18.30 8.42
C ARG A 59 -5.27 17.95 7.28
N VAL A 60 -4.08 17.44 7.60
CA VAL A 60 -3.08 17.07 6.58
C VAL A 60 -3.59 15.90 5.72
N LEU A 61 -4.30 14.94 6.31
CA LEU A 61 -4.97 13.86 5.60
C LEU A 61 -6.02 14.38 4.60
N ALA A 62 -6.92 15.26 5.06
CA ALA A 62 -7.95 15.85 4.20
C ALA A 62 -7.37 16.66 3.04
N GLU A 63 -6.28 17.40 3.27
CA GLU A 63 -5.59 18.13 2.21
C GLU A 63 -4.96 17.20 1.16
N VAL A 64 -4.44 16.04 1.58
CA VAL A 64 -3.93 15.02 0.66
C VAL A 64 -5.08 14.36 -0.10
N GLU A 65 -6.19 14.01 0.54
CA GLU A 65 -7.38 13.46 -0.13
C GLU A 65 -7.92 14.40 -1.22
N ALA A 66 -7.94 15.70 -0.93
CA ALA A 66 -8.33 16.71 -1.91
C ALA A 66 -7.38 16.75 -3.12
N GLU A 67 -6.08 16.53 -2.93
CA GLU A 67 -5.10 16.50 -4.02
C GLU A 67 -5.29 15.27 -4.94
N PHE A 68 -5.67 14.13 -4.38
CA PHE A 68 -5.95 12.90 -5.14
C PHE A 68 -7.40 12.83 -5.67
N GLY A 69 -8.27 13.76 -5.26
CA GLY A 69 -9.65 13.85 -5.72
C GLY A 69 -10.58 12.77 -5.16
N GLY A 70 -10.22 12.13 -4.05
CA GLY A 70 -11.00 11.04 -3.45
C GLY A 70 -10.37 10.45 -2.20
N PRO A 71 -11.07 9.50 -1.54
CA PRO A 71 -10.62 8.94 -0.27
C PRO A 71 -9.34 8.12 -0.43
N LEU A 72 -8.41 8.23 0.53
CA LEU A 72 -7.10 7.55 0.45
C LEU A 72 -7.22 6.03 0.34
N ASN A 73 -8.28 5.44 0.88
CA ASN A 73 -8.51 4.00 0.85
C ASN A 73 -8.80 3.45 -0.57
N SER A 74 -9.31 4.28 -1.48
CA SER A 74 -9.70 3.90 -2.85
C SER A 74 -8.58 4.10 -3.86
N LEU A 75 -7.45 4.66 -3.43
CA LEU A 75 -6.29 4.89 -4.27
C LEU A 75 -5.62 3.59 -4.73
N SER A 76 -5.03 3.62 -5.92
CA SER A 76 -4.13 2.55 -6.38
C SER A 76 -2.93 2.43 -5.44
N ARG A 77 -2.27 1.28 -5.41
CA ARG A 77 -1.05 1.06 -4.61
C ARG A 77 0.03 2.12 -4.89
N ALA A 78 0.21 2.50 -6.15
CA ALA A 78 1.18 3.54 -6.53
C ALA A 78 0.78 4.90 -5.96
N ASP A 79 -0.52 5.21 -5.94
CA ASP A 79 -1.06 6.45 -5.39
C ASP A 79 -1.03 6.47 -3.87
N LYS A 80 -1.28 5.33 -3.20
CA LYS A 80 -1.08 5.19 -1.75
C LYS A 80 0.37 5.43 -1.34
N GLN A 81 1.33 4.97 -2.15
CA GLN A 81 2.76 5.25 -1.93
C GLN A 81 3.07 6.73 -2.09
N ARG A 82 2.52 7.38 -3.13
CA ARG A 82 2.65 8.83 -3.33
C ARG A 82 2.01 9.63 -2.20
N ALA A 83 0.81 9.24 -1.75
CA ALA A 83 0.11 9.86 -0.64
C ALA A 83 0.91 9.74 0.67
N VAL A 84 1.47 8.57 0.99
CA VAL A 84 2.34 8.41 2.18
C VAL A 84 3.57 9.30 2.11
N ARG A 85 4.21 9.42 0.95
CA ARG A 85 5.34 10.33 0.78
C ARG A 85 4.95 11.78 1.00
N LEU A 86 3.84 12.22 0.43
CA LEU A 86 3.34 13.58 0.61
C LEU A 86 2.96 13.87 2.07
N LEU A 87 2.37 12.89 2.78
CA LEU A 87 2.11 12.97 4.22
C LEU A 87 3.43 13.13 5.02
N GLU A 88 4.49 12.42 4.64
CA GLU A 88 5.83 12.58 5.23
C GLU A 88 6.40 13.97 5.00
N GLU A 89 6.36 14.47 3.76
CA GLU A 89 6.85 15.80 3.40
C GLU A 89 6.11 16.93 4.15
N ARG A 90 4.85 16.69 4.53
CA ARG A 90 4.03 17.62 5.33
C ARG A 90 4.17 17.43 6.84
N GLY A 91 5.08 16.57 7.30
CA GLY A 91 5.33 16.34 8.73
C GLY A 91 4.23 15.53 9.43
N ALA A 92 3.35 14.84 8.70
CA ALA A 92 2.25 14.07 9.30
C ALA A 92 2.78 12.99 10.25
N PHE A 93 3.92 12.38 9.94
CA PHE A 93 4.51 11.31 10.76
C PHE A 93 5.19 11.79 12.05
N GLU A 94 5.48 13.08 12.18
CA GLU A 94 6.00 13.68 13.42
C GLU A 94 4.91 13.83 14.49
N MET A 95 3.64 13.73 14.08
CA MET A 95 2.48 13.86 14.98
C MET A 95 2.21 12.59 15.79
N ARG A 96 1.63 12.76 16.97
CA ARG A 96 1.25 11.63 17.83
C ARG A 96 0.19 10.76 17.16
N LYS A 97 0.37 9.45 17.25
CA LYS A 97 -0.54 8.44 16.66
C LYS A 97 -0.69 8.59 15.13
N SER A 98 0.29 9.19 14.45
CA SER A 98 0.30 9.35 13.00
C SER A 98 0.17 8.04 12.24
N VAL A 99 1.05 7.07 12.52
CA VAL A 99 1.07 5.78 11.84
C VAL A 99 -0.24 4.98 11.94
N PRO A 100 -0.83 4.75 13.13
CA PRO A 100 -2.11 4.04 13.20
C PRO A 100 -3.22 4.76 12.42
N THR A 101 -3.34 6.08 12.55
CA THR A 101 -4.40 6.85 11.89
C THR A 101 -4.24 6.88 10.37
N VAL A 102 -3.01 7.06 9.87
CA VAL A 102 -2.71 7.01 8.43
C VAL A 102 -2.97 5.62 7.86
N ALA A 103 -2.64 4.55 8.61
CA ALA A 103 -2.92 3.18 8.20
C ALA A 103 -4.44 2.94 8.05
N GLU A 104 -5.24 3.42 9.00
CA GLU A 104 -6.71 3.33 8.95
C GLU A 104 -7.27 4.10 7.75
N ALA A 105 -6.83 5.35 7.52
CA ALA A 105 -7.29 6.16 6.39
C ALA A 105 -6.94 5.57 5.01
N LEU A 106 -5.76 4.97 4.87
CA LEU A 106 -5.33 4.30 3.64
C LEU A 106 -5.94 2.89 3.47
N GLY A 107 -6.60 2.36 4.50
CA GLY A 107 -7.09 0.97 4.52
C GLY A 107 -5.96 -0.05 4.40
N VAL A 108 -4.83 0.20 5.05
CA VAL A 108 -3.67 -0.70 5.06
C VAL A 108 -3.21 -1.00 6.49
N THR A 109 -2.26 -1.93 6.63
CA THR A 109 -1.68 -2.22 7.95
C THR A 109 -0.59 -1.20 8.30
N ARG A 110 -0.30 -1.02 9.60
CA ARG A 110 0.85 -0.23 10.06
C ARG A 110 2.16 -0.70 9.43
N PHE A 111 2.33 -2.01 9.28
CA PHE A 111 3.48 -2.60 8.60
C PHE A 111 3.61 -2.11 7.15
N THR A 112 2.49 -2.00 6.44
CA THR A 112 2.45 -1.46 5.07
C THR A 112 2.87 0.01 5.03
N VAL A 113 2.45 0.82 6.00
CA VAL A 113 2.87 2.23 6.12
C VAL A 113 4.39 2.32 6.31
N TYR A 114 4.96 1.56 7.24
CA TYR A 114 6.42 1.50 7.41
C TYR A 114 7.13 1.00 6.13
N ASN A 115 6.54 0.06 5.40
CA ASN A 115 7.10 -0.39 4.12
C ASN A 115 7.14 0.73 3.07
N TYR A 116 6.14 1.61 3.05
CA TYR A 116 6.10 2.75 2.14
C TYR A 116 7.12 3.82 2.54
N LEU A 117 7.25 4.13 3.83
CA LEU A 117 8.28 5.05 4.36
C LEU A 117 9.70 4.59 4.03
N ASN A 118 10.00 3.30 4.19
CA ASN A 118 11.32 2.75 3.84
C ASN A 118 11.64 2.83 2.35
N ARG A 119 10.63 2.89 1.47
CA ARG A 119 10.83 3.01 0.02
C ARG A 119 10.99 4.47 -0.43
N SER A 120 10.46 5.43 0.32
CA SER A 120 10.64 6.86 0.05
C SER A 120 12.04 7.37 0.39
N GLN A 121 12.72 6.69 1.34
CA GLN A 121 14.05 7.03 1.83
C GLN A 121 15.21 6.31 1.08
N SER A 122 14.91 5.54 0.02
CA SER A 122 15.90 4.76 -0.76
C SER A 122 16.05 5.25 -2.20
#